data_AF-A0A8H6HCH8-F1
#
_entry.id   AF-A0A8H6HCH8-F1
#
_cell.length_a   1.000
_cell.length_b   1.000
_cell.length_c   1.000
_cell.angle_alpha   90.00
_cell.angle_beta   90.00
_cell.angle_gamma   90.00
#
_symmetry.space_group_name_H-M   'P 1'
#
loop_
_entity.id
_entity.type
_entity.pdbx_description
1 polymer ?
#
loop_
_entity_poly.entity_id
_entity_poly.type
_entity_poly.pdbx_seq_one_letter_code
_entity_poly.pdbx_strand_id
1 'polypeptide(L)'
;MSADLSSLLTASKELTSHLSRPDLPSVNLSLDQIEALSRRLASRQPGSSTDADRATYLLAQAHVDVSSLNNSIAHLNPATTFSPLQPLQDTDAAGYLRVAHEQNLISTIEEGRKETQEQFYRVLEERSQRDWETKKKRVFEELGGKVGAAVDLRASTHHRGNLMSSVGPNLSLQMQSKMMAYDRVVLDLNAARLRGVSYPVVHAFIDTSLSVSSDPRNTQITQMFHILSKITGEPPALPPIEHAGAHILNTPLFERKFARTYLGDPDSRDAVALRQTIARGAREALEEQYWDVLERTVHSRPSEARLGGDPSVANKVRAFLLVRYYHGGEWEDKIELVAGQPVWARLFYLVRTGHAVEALGEAVQYQQAIENREPSFVTHFRTWVESVDRRLPKAQRDHLQAVYNAHMLHSSTVDPFKLALYKLMGKIEPGRRSVPLVTGTTEDWLWVQLAMVDEEESGGLRALAEVLLGYGERHFEGPPGQAGSRRGVWASVLLMCGQLAVHLVTPRMLHLTICLSRRCDQLKPEA
;
A
#
# COMPACT_ATOMS: atom_id res chain seq x y z
N MET A 1 -21.18 -62.08 7.84
CA MET A 1 -21.19 -61.99 9.30
C MET A 1 -22.47 -61.27 9.70
N SER A 2 -23.50 -62.02 10.11
CA SER A 2 -24.77 -61.45 10.55
C SER A 2 -24.53 -60.64 11.82
N ALA A 3 -24.78 -59.33 11.78
CA ALA A 3 -24.77 -58.52 12.98
C ALA A 3 -25.78 -59.10 13.97
N ASP A 4 -25.30 -59.62 15.09
CA ASP A 4 -26.12 -60.22 16.12
C ASP A 4 -27.11 -59.17 16.63
N LEU A 5 -28.40 -59.40 16.45
CA LEU A 5 -29.47 -58.48 16.87
C LEU A 5 -29.39 -58.14 18.37
N SER A 6 -28.79 -59.03 19.16
CA SER A 6 -28.48 -58.80 20.58
C SER A 6 -27.46 -57.67 20.78
N SER A 7 -26.43 -57.58 19.94
CA SER A 7 -25.40 -56.52 19.99
C SER A 7 -25.98 -55.14 19.65
N LEU A 8 -26.93 -55.11 18.71
CA LEU A 8 -27.62 -53.88 18.30
C LEU A 8 -28.60 -53.42 19.39
N LEU A 9 -29.26 -54.36 20.06
CA LEU A 9 -30.10 -54.09 21.23
C LEU A 9 -29.29 -53.50 22.40
N THR A 10 -28.10 -54.04 22.70
CA THR A 10 -27.24 -53.48 23.76
C THR A 10 -26.74 -52.09 23.40
N ALA A 11 -26.27 -51.89 22.16
CA ALA A 11 -25.82 -50.57 21.69
C ALA A 11 -26.96 -49.52 21.75
N SER A 12 -28.19 -49.90 21.39
CA SER A 12 -29.36 -49.01 21.48
C SER A 12 -29.70 -48.64 22.93
N LYS A 13 -29.60 -49.60 23.87
CA LYS A 13 -29.83 -49.35 25.29
C LYS A 13 -28.79 -48.42 25.90
N GLU A 14 -27.52 -48.56 25.52
CA GLU A 14 -26.44 -47.67 25.96
C GLU A 14 -26.63 -46.23 25.48
N LEU A 15 -27.05 -46.03 24.22
CA LEU A 15 -27.32 -44.70 23.68
C LEU A 15 -28.43 -43.96 24.44
N THR A 16 -29.42 -44.68 24.94
CA THR A 16 -30.60 -44.09 25.60
C THR A 16 -30.38 -43.91 27.11
N SER A 17 -29.33 -44.53 27.68
CA SER A 17 -29.03 -44.49 29.11
C SER A 17 -28.79 -43.08 29.66
N HIS A 18 -28.27 -42.16 28.84
CA HIS A 18 -28.03 -40.77 29.22
C HIS A 18 -29.30 -39.91 29.26
N LEU A 19 -30.39 -40.34 28.61
CA LEU A 19 -31.68 -39.62 28.62
C LEU A 19 -32.61 -40.10 29.75
N SER A 20 -32.43 -41.32 30.23
CA SER A 20 -33.19 -41.85 31.36
C SER A 20 -32.70 -41.26 32.68
N ARG A 21 -33.56 -40.47 33.35
CA ARG A 21 -33.34 -40.11 34.77
C ARG A 21 -33.36 -41.40 35.62
N PRO A 22 -32.47 -41.55 36.61
CA PRO A 22 -32.25 -42.83 37.31
C PRO A 22 -33.43 -43.33 38.16
N ASP A 23 -34.44 -42.49 38.43
CA ASP A 23 -35.55 -42.83 39.34
C ASP A 23 -36.85 -43.29 38.63
N LEU A 24 -36.82 -43.56 37.32
CA LEU A 24 -38.01 -44.02 36.59
C LEU A 24 -37.72 -45.28 35.75
N PRO A 25 -38.57 -46.33 35.81
CA PRO A 25 -38.39 -47.52 35.01
C PRO A 25 -38.58 -47.22 33.51
N SER A 26 -37.73 -47.81 32.66
CA SER A 26 -37.85 -47.68 31.20
C SER A 26 -39.05 -48.47 30.67
N VAL A 27 -39.91 -47.80 29.89
CA VAL A 27 -41.09 -48.40 29.28
C VAL A 27 -40.71 -48.98 27.92
N ASN A 28 -40.85 -50.30 27.74
CA ASN A 28 -40.71 -50.94 26.44
C ASN A 28 -42.04 -50.81 25.68
N LEU A 29 -42.07 -50.01 24.62
CA LEU A 29 -43.26 -49.85 23.78
C LEU A 29 -43.34 -50.96 22.72
N SER A 30 -44.55 -51.42 22.41
CA SER A 30 -44.77 -52.31 21.27
C SER A 30 -44.62 -51.57 19.93
N LEU A 31 -44.35 -52.30 18.85
CA LEU A 31 -44.21 -51.74 17.50
C LEU A 31 -45.41 -50.86 17.10
N ASP A 32 -46.63 -51.29 17.41
CA ASP A 32 -47.84 -50.52 17.12
C ASP A 32 -47.91 -49.21 17.91
N GLN A 33 -47.39 -49.18 19.14
CA GLN A 33 -47.32 -47.97 19.96
C GLN A 33 -46.23 -47.03 19.45
N ILE A 34 -45.09 -47.56 18.99
CA ILE A 34 -44.01 -46.78 18.37
C ILE A 34 -44.50 -46.17 17.06
N GLU A 35 -45.26 -46.90 16.24
CA GLU A 35 -45.84 -46.38 15.01
C GLU A 35 -46.90 -45.30 15.30
N ALA A 36 -47.78 -45.52 16.29
CA ALA A 36 -48.75 -44.51 16.69
C ALA A 36 -48.07 -43.23 17.21
N LEU A 37 -46.98 -43.36 17.98
CA LEU A 37 -46.19 -42.23 18.45
C LEU A 37 -45.39 -41.55 17.34
N SER A 38 -44.84 -42.29 16.38
CA SER A 38 -44.12 -41.72 15.24
C SER A 38 -45.07 -40.94 14.34
N ARG A 39 -46.28 -41.47 14.09
CA ARG A 39 -47.34 -40.74 13.37
C ARG A 39 -47.80 -39.50 14.14
N ARG A 40 -47.88 -39.57 15.47
CA ARG A 40 -48.25 -38.44 16.33
C ARG A 40 -47.15 -37.38 16.46
N LEU A 41 -45.88 -37.78 16.37
CA LEU A 41 -44.72 -36.88 16.32
C LEU A 41 -44.59 -36.24 14.94
N ALA A 42 -44.81 -37.00 13.86
CA ALA A 42 -44.91 -36.47 12.50
C ALA A 42 -46.08 -35.47 12.38
N SER A 43 -47.21 -35.74 13.02
CA SER A 43 -48.33 -34.79 13.08
C SER A 43 -48.14 -33.65 14.10
N ARG A 44 -47.17 -33.75 15.02
CA ARG A 44 -46.75 -32.70 15.97
C ARG A 44 -45.39 -32.11 15.59
N GLN A 45 -45.06 -32.06 14.31
CA GLN A 45 -44.16 -31.01 13.85
C GLN A 45 -44.91 -29.69 14.14
N PRO A 46 -44.49 -28.87 15.10
CA PRO A 46 -45.18 -27.64 15.41
C PRO A 46 -45.01 -26.76 14.18
N GLY A 47 -46.08 -26.60 13.39
CA GLY A 47 -46.19 -25.46 12.51
C GLY A 47 -46.02 -24.22 13.37
N SER A 48 -44.83 -23.64 13.31
CA SER A 48 -44.38 -22.47 14.07
C SER A 48 -45.08 -21.21 13.58
N SER A 49 -46.41 -21.22 13.43
CA SER A 49 -47.17 -20.05 12.95
C SER A 49 -46.86 -18.82 13.80
N THR A 50 -46.79 -18.98 15.13
CA THR A 50 -46.54 -17.84 16.04
C THR A 50 -45.10 -17.32 16.06
N ASP A 51 -44.10 -18.18 15.83
CA ASP A 51 -42.68 -17.77 15.78
C ASP A 51 -42.25 -17.33 14.37
N ALA A 52 -42.86 -17.91 13.33
CA ALA A 52 -42.70 -17.45 11.96
C ALA A 52 -43.25 -16.04 11.82
N ASP A 53 -44.41 -15.70 12.39
CA ASP A 53 -44.96 -14.34 12.34
C ASP A 53 -44.08 -13.32 13.06
N ARG A 54 -43.47 -13.69 14.20
CA ARG A 54 -42.51 -12.84 14.93
C ARG A 54 -41.19 -12.66 14.19
N ALA A 55 -40.65 -13.73 13.61
CA ALA A 55 -39.46 -13.67 12.77
C ALA A 55 -39.72 -12.84 11.49
N THR A 56 -40.91 -12.96 10.90
CA THR A 56 -41.35 -12.16 9.74
C THR A 56 -41.44 -10.69 10.09
N TYR A 57 -41.93 -10.35 11.29
CA TYR A 57 -41.98 -8.98 11.78
C TYR A 57 -40.58 -8.38 12.03
N LEU A 58 -39.64 -9.16 12.58
CA LEU A 58 -38.25 -8.74 12.79
C LEU A 58 -37.48 -8.55 11.46
N LEU A 59 -37.75 -9.37 10.45
CA LEU A 59 -37.15 -9.27 9.12
C LEU A 59 -37.72 -8.10 8.31
N ALA A 60 -39.01 -7.79 8.48
CA ALA A 60 -39.62 -6.59 7.90
C ALA A 60 -39.02 -5.29 8.49
N GLN A 61 -38.69 -5.30 9.80
CA GLN A 61 -37.96 -4.19 10.44
C GLN A 61 -36.55 -3.99 9.85
N ALA A 62 -35.94 -5.03 9.29
CA ALA A 62 -34.67 -4.98 8.57
C ALA A 62 -34.82 -4.73 7.06
N HIS A 63 -36.02 -4.38 6.56
CA HIS A 63 -36.35 -4.15 5.15
C HIS A 63 -36.07 -5.34 4.22
N VAL A 64 -36.22 -6.57 4.72
CA VAL A 64 -36.10 -7.80 3.91
C VAL A 64 -37.50 -8.26 3.51
N ASP A 65 -37.72 -8.41 2.21
CA ASP A 65 -39.03 -8.72 1.64
C ASP A 65 -39.32 -10.23 1.69
N VAL A 66 -39.88 -10.68 2.82
CA VAL A 66 -39.98 -12.10 3.21
C VAL A 66 -40.79 -12.94 2.22
N SER A 67 -41.81 -12.38 1.58
CA SER A 67 -42.62 -13.07 0.56
C SER A 67 -41.80 -13.46 -0.68
N SER A 68 -40.87 -12.60 -1.12
CA SER A 68 -39.98 -12.90 -2.24
C SER A 68 -38.95 -13.98 -1.89
N LEU A 69 -38.45 -13.94 -0.65
CA LEU A 69 -37.47 -14.88 -0.14
C LEU A 69 -38.09 -16.27 0.04
N ASN A 70 -39.33 -16.34 0.55
CA ASN A 70 -40.04 -17.61 0.72
C ASN A 70 -40.35 -18.28 -0.62
N ASN A 71 -40.72 -17.49 -1.64
CA ASN A 71 -40.87 -17.99 -3.00
C ASN A 71 -39.52 -18.50 -3.57
N SER A 72 -38.42 -17.79 -3.31
CA SER A 72 -37.08 -18.21 -3.74
C SER A 72 -36.61 -19.50 -3.05
N ILE A 73 -36.94 -19.66 -1.76
CA ILE A 73 -36.65 -20.87 -0.97
C ILE A 73 -37.52 -22.04 -1.44
N ALA A 74 -38.79 -21.80 -1.78
CA ALA A 74 -39.67 -22.84 -2.33
C ALA A 74 -39.20 -23.35 -3.70
N HIS A 75 -38.48 -22.54 -4.48
CA HIS A 75 -37.84 -22.95 -5.73
C HIS A 75 -36.49 -23.67 -5.54
N LEU A 76 -35.89 -23.60 -4.35
CA LEU A 76 -34.70 -24.39 -4.03
C LEU A 76 -35.15 -25.81 -3.68
N ASN A 77 -35.00 -26.73 -4.63
CA ASN A 77 -35.28 -28.14 -4.42
C ASN A 77 -34.02 -28.83 -3.84
N PRO A 78 -33.90 -29.06 -2.51
CA PRO A 78 -32.72 -29.71 -1.93
C PRO A 78 -32.56 -31.17 -2.36
N ALA A 79 -33.59 -31.77 -2.99
CA ALA A 79 -33.54 -33.14 -3.47
C ALA A 79 -32.55 -33.33 -4.63
N THR A 80 -32.23 -32.27 -5.40
CA THR A 80 -31.26 -32.35 -6.50
C THR A 80 -29.81 -32.17 -6.07
N THR A 81 -29.55 -31.73 -4.83
CA THR A 81 -28.19 -31.43 -4.35
C THR A 81 -27.51 -32.64 -3.69
N PHE A 82 -28.29 -33.62 -3.21
CA PHE A 82 -27.76 -34.80 -2.51
C PHE A 82 -28.29 -36.14 -3.06
N SER A 83 -28.90 -36.15 -4.25
CA SER A 83 -29.29 -37.40 -4.90
C SER A 83 -28.07 -37.99 -5.63
N PRO A 84 -27.68 -39.24 -5.36
CA PRO A 84 -26.68 -39.93 -6.19
C PRO A 84 -27.19 -39.94 -7.64
N LEU A 85 -26.30 -39.55 -8.57
CA LEU A 85 -26.57 -39.52 -10.00
C LEU A 85 -26.91 -40.93 -10.49
N GLN A 86 -28.21 -41.23 -10.58
CA GLN A 86 -28.81 -42.48 -11.07
C GLN A 86 -28.45 -43.78 -10.31
N PRO A 87 -29.43 -44.63 -9.97
CA PRO A 87 -29.13 -46.01 -9.61
C PRO A 87 -28.53 -46.73 -10.83
N LEU A 88 -27.26 -47.12 -10.75
CA LEU A 88 -26.64 -47.97 -11.77
C LEU A 88 -27.43 -49.29 -11.87
N GLN A 89 -27.81 -49.68 -13.09
CA GLN A 89 -28.22 -51.06 -13.35
C GLN A 89 -26.96 -51.91 -13.50
N ASP A 90 -26.97 -53.13 -12.93
CA ASP A 90 -25.82 -54.06 -12.79
C ASP A 90 -25.16 -54.54 -14.10
N THR A 91 -25.48 -53.95 -15.27
CA THR A 91 -24.97 -54.34 -16.59
C THR A 91 -24.32 -53.23 -17.43
N ASP A 92 -24.23 -51.98 -16.92
CA ASP A 92 -23.54 -50.90 -17.65
C ASP A 92 -22.12 -50.63 -17.11
N ALA A 93 -21.13 -51.29 -17.72
CA ALA A 93 -19.71 -51.10 -17.40
C ALA A 93 -19.20 -49.68 -17.73
N ALA A 94 -19.77 -49.02 -18.75
CA ALA A 94 -19.36 -47.67 -19.14
C ALA A 94 -19.88 -46.61 -18.15
N GLY A 95 -21.11 -46.78 -17.67
CA GLY A 95 -21.69 -45.97 -16.60
C GLY A 95 -20.89 -46.10 -15.30
N TYR A 96 -20.51 -47.33 -14.92
CA TYR A 96 -19.69 -47.57 -13.72
C TYR A 96 -18.34 -46.86 -13.78
N LEU A 97 -17.63 -46.92 -14.92
CA LEU A 97 -16.33 -46.26 -15.10
C LEU A 97 -16.43 -44.73 -15.01
N ARG A 98 -17.52 -44.14 -15.52
CA ARG A 98 -17.74 -42.69 -15.43
C ARG A 98 -17.98 -42.25 -13.99
N VAL A 99 -18.84 -42.95 -13.26
CA VAL A 99 -19.12 -42.67 -11.85
C VAL A 99 -17.88 -42.89 -10.99
N ALA A 100 -17.11 -43.95 -11.24
CA ALA A 100 -15.85 -44.20 -10.54
C ALA A 100 -14.82 -43.09 -10.79
N HIS A 101 -14.74 -42.57 -12.02
CA HIS A 101 -13.86 -41.45 -12.36
C HIS A 101 -14.29 -40.15 -11.69
N GLU A 102 -15.57 -39.81 -11.72
CA GLU A 102 -16.12 -38.63 -11.04
C GLU A 102 -15.94 -38.72 -9.52
N GLN A 103 -16.14 -39.90 -8.93
CA GLN A 103 -15.90 -40.11 -7.50
C GLN A 103 -14.41 -39.97 -7.14
N ASN A 104 -13.51 -40.40 -8.02
CA ASN A 104 -12.07 -40.23 -7.83
C ASN A 104 -11.68 -38.74 -7.90
N LEU A 105 -12.24 -37.99 -8.85
CA LEU A 105 -12.07 -36.53 -8.93
C LEU A 105 -12.57 -35.82 -7.67
N ILE A 106 -13.74 -36.19 -7.15
CA ILE A 106 -14.26 -35.60 -5.91
C ILE A 106 -13.36 -35.95 -4.73
N SER A 107 -12.94 -37.22 -4.60
CA SER A 107 -12.05 -37.68 -3.53
C SER A 107 -10.71 -36.95 -3.55
N THR A 108 -10.12 -36.76 -4.73
CA THR A 108 -8.83 -36.04 -4.88
C THR A 108 -8.96 -34.55 -4.55
N ILE A 109 -10.07 -33.92 -4.93
CA ILE A 109 -10.34 -32.52 -4.55
C ILE A 109 -10.53 -32.39 -3.03
N GLU A 110 -11.30 -33.29 -2.41
CA GLU A 110 -11.52 -33.28 -0.97
C GLU A 110 -10.24 -33.53 -0.17
N GLU A 111 -9.40 -34.47 -0.64
CA GLU A 111 -8.09 -34.75 -0.07
C GLU A 111 -7.16 -33.54 -0.20
N GLY A 112 -7.09 -32.90 -1.37
CA GLY A 112 -6.33 -31.67 -1.57
C GLY A 112 -6.82 -30.51 -0.69
N ARG A 113 -8.14 -30.38 -0.49
CA ARG A 113 -8.72 -29.38 0.42
C ARG A 113 -8.34 -29.66 1.88
N LYS A 114 -8.37 -30.92 2.29
CA LYS A 114 -7.99 -31.33 3.64
C LYS A 114 -6.50 -31.08 3.89
N GLU A 115 -5.64 -31.46 2.95
CA GLU A 115 -4.20 -31.26 3.05
C GLU A 115 -3.83 -29.77 3.10
N THR A 116 -4.42 -28.94 2.23
CA THR A 116 -4.18 -27.49 2.22
C THR A 116 -4.66 -26.82 3.52
N GLN A 117 -5.78 -27.27 4.08
CA GLN A 117 -6.27 -26.80 5.37
C GLN A 117 -5.29 -27.17 6.50
N GLU A 118 -4.82 -28.42 6.57
CA GLU A 118 -3.86 -28.87 7.57
C GLU A 118 -2.52 -28.12 7.45
N GLN A 119 -2.01 -27.94 6.23
CA GLN A 119 -0.81 -27.16 5.96
C GLN A 119 -0.97 -25.69 6.40
N PHE A 120 -2.13 -25.08 6.15
CA PHE A 120 -2.42 -23.72 6.60
C PHE A 120 -2.34 -23.60 8.12
N TYR A 121 -3.00 -24.50 8.87
CA TYR A 121 -2.98 -24.48 10.33
C TYR A 121 -1.58 -24.72 10.88
N ARG A 122 -0.82 -25.64 10.29
CA ARG A 122 0.58 -25.89 10.69
C ARG A 122 1.44 -24.63 10.50
N VAL A 123 1.36 -23.99 9.33
CA VAL A 123 2.11 -22.75 9.05
C VAL A 123 1.68 -21.60 9.97
N LEU A 124 0.39 -21.52 10.29
CA LEU A 124 -0.15 -20.54 11.23
C LEU A 124 0.44 -20.74 12.64
N GLU A 125 0.48 -21.98 13.12
CA GLU A 125 1.03 -22.33 14.43
C GLU A 125 2.53 -22.08 14.49
N GLU A 126 3.29 -22.49 13.48
CA GLU A 126 4.73 -22.21 13.37
C GLU A 126 5.01 -20.69 13.39
N ARG A 127 4.19 -19.89 12.69
CA ARG A 127 4.31 -18.42 12.70
C ARG A 127 3.94 -17.83 14.05
N SER A 128 2.85 -18.28 14.65
CA SER A 128 2.41 -17.86 15.99
C SER A 128 3.50 -18.12 17.03
N GLN A 129 4.13 -19.28 16.96
CA GLN A 129 5.21 -19.67 17.87
C GLN A 129 6.48 -18.85 17.63
N ARG A 130 6.87 -18.60 16.37
CA ARG A 130 7.99 -17.69 16.04
C ARG A 130 7.74 -16.26 16.50
N ASP A 131 6.53 -15.75 16.32
CA ASP A 131 6.13 -14.42 16.79
C ASP A 131 6.14 -14.35 18.31
N TRP A 132 5.67 -15.41 18.99
CA TRP A 132 5.75 -15.55 20.44
C TRP A 132 7.18 -15.56 20.94
N GLU A 133 8.08 -16.35 20.33
CA GLU A 133 9.50 -16.38 20.69
C GLU A 133 10.18 -15.04 20.47
N THR A 134 9.85 -14.35 19.37
CA THR A 134 10.39 -13.02 19.06
C THR A 134 9.91 -11.98 20.09
N LYS A 135 8.62 -12.02 20.45
CA LYS A 135 8.07 -11.16 21.51
C LYS A 135 8.65 -11.52 22.87
N LYS A 136 8.81 -12.80 23.19
CA LYS A 136 9.43 -13.28 24.42
C LYS A 136 10.87 -12.78 24.53
N LYS A 137 11.67 -12.90 23.47
CA LYS A 137 13.04 -12.37 23.42
C LYS A 137 13.06 -10.86 23.62
N ARG A 138 12.18 -10.12 22.94
CA ARG A 138 12.04 -8.66 23.12
C ARG A 138 11.68 -8.30 24.55
N VAL A 139 10.69 -8.97 25.14
CA VAL A 139 10.31 -8.74 26.54
C VAL A 139 11.46 -9.11 27.48
N PHE A 140 12.17 -10.22 27.24
CA PHE A 140 13.36 -10.58 28.04
C PHE A 140 14.51 -9.58 27.89
N GLU A 141 14.66 -8.93 26.75
CA GLU A 141 15.67 -7.90 26.50
C GLU A 141 15.27 -6.57 27.18
N GLU A 142 13.98 -6.20 27.10
CA GLU A 142 13.40 -5.03 27.76
C GLU A 142 13.34 -5.17 29.29
N LEU A 143 13.09 -6.39 29.80
CA LEU A 143 13.08 -6.71 31.23
C LEU A 143 14.50 -7.02 31.75
N GLY A 144 15.36 -7.62 30.91
CA GLY A 144 16.75 -7.98 31.23
C GLY A 144 17.71 -6.78 31.23
N GLY A 145 17.37 -5.69 30.54
CA GLY A 145 18.07 -4.40 30.65
C GLY A 145 17.85 -3.67 31.98
N LYS A 146 16.99 -4.19 32.86
CA LYS A 146 16.73 -3.68 34.21
C LYS A 146 16.56 -4.82 35.21
N VAL A 147 17.63 -5.57 35.48
CA VAL A 147 17.72 -6.37 36.71
C VAL A 147 18.87 -5.87 37.57
N GLY A 148 18.56 -4.75 38.23
CA GLY A 148 19.18 -4.29 39.46
C GLY A 148 18.10 -3.85 40.44
N ALA A 149 17.03 -4.62 40.58
CA ALA A 149 16.07 -4.57 41.70
C ALA A 149 15.02 -5.67 41.50
N ALA A 150 15.21 -6.80 42.19
CA ALA A 150 14.17 -7.81 42.37
C ALA A 150 13.40 -7.48 43.65
N VAL A 151 12.16 -7.01 43.57
CA VAL A 151 11.14 -7.13 44.64
C VAL A 151 9.72 -7.07 44.03
N ASP A 152 8.94 -8.13 44.29
CA ASP A 152 7.48 -8.23 44.34
C ASP A 152 6.59 -7.96 43.12
N LEU A 153 6.28 -9.04 42.37
CA LEU A 153 4.95 -9.24 41.78
C LEU A 153 4.40 -10.63 42.18
N ARG A 154 4.02 -10.75 43.45
CA ARG A 154 3.07 -11.77 43.94
C ARG A 154 1.90 -11.08 44.62
N ALA A 155 0.96 -10.54 43.83
CA ALA A 155 -0.43 -10.32 44.23
C ALA A 155 -1.24 -9.72 43.07
N SER A 156 -2.02 -10.53 42.36
CA SER A 156 -3.34 -10.15 41.84
C SER A 156 -4.03 -11.37 41.23
N THR A 157 -4.20 -12.39 42.07
CA THR A 157 -5.27 -13.36 41.89
C THR A 157 -6.56 -12.64 42.25
N HIS A 158 -7.33 -12.18 41.27
CA HIS A 158 -8.79 -12.01 41.29
C HIS A 158 -9.17 -11.15 40.09
N HIS A 159 -9.66 -11.79 39.02
CA HIS A 159 -10.75 -11.31 38.13
C HIS A 159 -11.19 -12.54 37.32
N ARG A 160 -12.05 -13.36 37.92
CA ARG A 160 -12.89 -14.32 37.20
C ARG A 160 -14.01 -13.51 36.56
N GLY A 161 -13.90 -13.24 35.26
CA GLY A 161 -14.95 -12.60 34.46
C GLY A 161 -14.89 -13.09 33.02
N ASN A 162 -15.94 -13.82 32.62
CA ASN A 162 -16.35 -14.14 31.25
C ASN A 162 -15.27 -14.52 30.22
N LEU A 163 -14.99 -15.81 30.11
CA LEU A 163 -14.43 -16.43 28.91
C LEU A 163 -15.57 -16.92 28.01
N MET A 164 -16.22 -15.99 27.31
CA MET A 164 -17.02 -16.27 26.13
C MET A 164 -16.76 -15.15 25.12
N SER A 165 -16.55 -15.55 23.86
CA SER A 165 -16.51 -14.73 22.64
C SER A 165 -15.19 -14.00 22.30
N SER A 166 -14.47 -14.64 21.38
CA SER A 166 -13.90 -14.10 20.13
C SER A 166 -12.40 -14.37 19.98
N VAL A 167 -12.07 -15.26 19.03
CA VAL A 167 -10.70 -15.54 18.58
C VAL A 167 -10.28 -14.51 17.52
N GLY A 168 -10.66 -13.24 17.72
CA GLY A 168 -10.30 -12.13 16.85
C GLY A 168 -9.66 -11.02 17.66
N PRO A 169 -8.63 -10.32 17.15
CA PRO A 169 -8.19 -9.10 17.80
C PRO A 169 -9.39 -8.15 17.88
N ASN A 170 -9.66 -7.58 19.06
CA ASN A 170 -10.66 -6.53 19.23
C ASN A 170 -10.26 -5.32 18.37
N LEU A 171 -10.71 -5.31 17.12
CA LEU A 171 -10.40 -4.30 16.13
C LEU A 171 -11.25 -3.07 16.43
N SER A 172 -10.62 -1.92 16.65
CA SER A 172 -11.37 -0.68 16.88
C SER A 172 -12.32 -0.40 15.72
N LEU A 173 -13.48 0.20 15.99
CA LEU A 173 -14.46 0.57 14.96
C LEU A 173 -13.83 1.41 13.83
N GLN A 174 -12.89 2.29 14.18
CA GLN A 174 -12.10 3.08 13.23
C GLN A 174 -11.20 2.20 12.33
N MET A 175 -10.63 1.12 12.86
CA MET A 175 -9.81 0.23 12.04
C MET A 175 -10.67 -0.72 11.20
N GLN A 176 -11.86 -1.09 11.66
CA GLN A 176 -12.85 -1.80 10.85
C GLN A 176 -13.36 -0.95 9.68
N SER A 177 -13.70 0.32 9.92
CA SER A 177 -14.15 1.21 8.83
C SER A 177 -13.04 1.44 7.81
N LYS A 178 -11.79 1.61 8.26
CA LYS A 178 -10.61 1.67 7.40
C LYS A 178 -10.48 0.39 6.58
N MET A 179 -10.55 -0.77 7.21
CA MET A 179 -10.43 -2.05 6.51
C MET A 179 -11.49 -2.19 5.41
N MET A 180 -12.76 -1.86 5.70
CA MET A 180 -13.85 -1.90 4.72
C MET A 180 -13.63 -0.93 3.55
N ALA A 181 -13.06 0.25 3.80
CA ALA A 181 -12.78 1.22 2.74
C ALA A 181 -11.72 0.69 1.74
N TYR A 182 -10.63 0.12 2.26
CA TYR A 182 -9.60 -0.49 1.40
C TYR A 182 -10.07 -1.80 0.74
N ASP A 183 -10.94 -2.56 1.40
CA ASP A 183 -11.53 -3.79 0.85
C ASP A 183 -12.34 -3.51 -0.43
N ARG A 184 -13.13 -2.43 -0.43
CA ARG A 184 -13.87 -1.98 -1.63
C ARG A 184 -12.96 -1.77 -2.84
N VAL A 185 -11.81 -1.11 -2.65
CA VAL A 185 -10.84 -0.90 -3.74
C VAL A 185 -10.32 -2.22 -4.29
N VAL A 186 -10.09 -3.22 -3.43
CA VAL A 186 -9.62 -4.54 -3.84
C VAL A 186 -10.72 -5.32 -4.56
N LEU A 187 -11.97 -5.23 -4.10
CA LEU A 187 -13.12 -5.82 -4.78
C LEU A 187 -13.30 -5.24 -6.18
N ASP A 188 -13.21 -3.91 -6.32
CA ASP A 188 -13.32 -3.22 -7.61
C ASP A 188 -12.17 -3.59 -8.56
N LEU A 189 -10.94 -3.69 -8.03
CA LEU A 189 -9.78 -4.19 -8.78
C LEU A 189 -10.00 -5.62 -9.29
N ASN A 190 -10.50 -6.52 -8.44
CA ASN A 190 -10.75 -7.90 -8.81
C ASN A 190 -11.88 -8.00 -9.86
N ALA A 191 -12.96 -7.22 -9.69
CA ALA A 191 -14.03 -7.12 -10.67
C ALA A 191 -13.53 -6.58 -12.02
N ALA A 192 -12.64 -5.60 -12.02
CA ALA A 192 -11.99 -5.08 -13.23
C ALA A 192 -11.12 -6.14 -13.92
N ARG A 193 -10.30 -6.88 -13.15
CA ARG A 193 -9.47 -7.98 -13.66
C ARG A 193 -10.29 -9.11 -14.27
N LEU A 194 -11.39 -9.51 -13.64
CA LEU A 194 -12.31 -10.53 -14.17
C LEU A 194 -12.96 -10.09 -15.48
N ARG A 195 -13.22 -8.79 -15.64
CA ARG A 195 -13.73 -8.20 -16.88
C ARG A 195 -12.65 -7.94 -17.94
N GLY A 196 -11.37 -8.17 -17.61
CA GLY A 196 -10.24 -7.87 -18.49
C GLY A 196 -10.05 -6.37 -18.78
N VAL A 197 -10.56 -5.48 -17.91
CA VAL A 197 -10.40 -4.02 -18.04
C VAL A 197 -9.31 -3.53 -17.09
N SER A 198 -8.61 -2.47 -17.46
CA SER A 198 -7.64 -1.82 -16.58
C SER A 198 -8.33 -1.13 -15.41
N TYR A 199 -7.61 -0.98 -14.29
CA TYR A 199 -8.09 -0.31 -13.08
C TYR A 199 -6.96 0.55 -12.49
N PRO A 200 -7.19 1.86 -12.26
CA PRO A 200 -6.21 2.75 -11.65
C PRO A 200 -6.16 2.53 -10.13
N VAL A 201 -5.51 1.43 -9.73
CA VAL A 201 -5.48 0.96 -8.34
C VAL A 201 -4.74 1.94 -7.43
N VAL A 202 -3.68 2.58 -7.91
CA VAL A 202 -2.87 3.47 -7.08
C VAL A 202 -3.68 4.73 -6.75
N HIS A 203 -4.40 5.28 -7.73
CA HIS A 203 -5.27 6.45 -7.51
C HIS A 203 -6.46 6.13 -6.60
N ALA A 204 -7.10 4.97 -6.79
CA ALA A 204 -8.16 4.53 -5.90
C ALA A 204 -7.69 4.40 -4.44
N PHE A 205 -6.45 3.96 -4.21
CA PHE A 205 -5.86 3.94 -2.88
C PHE A 205 -5.48 5.33 -2.34
N ILE A 206 -5.09 6.28 -3.20
CA ILE A 206 -4.89 7.69 -2.80
C ILE A 206 -6.21 8.28 -2.31
N ASP A 207 -7.30 8.12 -3.06
CA ASP A 207 -8.60 8.67 -2.70
C ASP A 207 -9.11 8.06 -1.39
N THR A 208 -8.94 6.74 -1.24
CA THR A 208 -9.31 6.01 -0.02
C THR A 208 -8.45 6.42 1.17
N SER A 209 -7.14 6.66 0.97
CA SER A 209 -6.26 7.08 2.05
C SER A 209 -6.59 8.50 2.52
N LEU A 210 -6.99 9.39 1.61
CA LEU A 210 -7.48 10.73 1.92
C LEU A 210 -8.83 10.71 2.65
N SER A 211 -9.79 9.89 2.20
CA SER A 211 -11.13 9.80 2.83
C SER A 211 -11.10 9.21 4.23
N VAL A 212 -10.13 8.34 4.52
CA VAL A 212 -9.93 7.71 5.84
C VAL A 212 -8.92 8.50 6.71
N SER A 213 -8.41 9.65 6.22
CA SER A 213 -7.34 10.38 6.87
C SER A 213 -7.81 11.21 8.07
N SER A 214 -7.50 10.75 9.28
CA SER A 214 -7.55 11.57 10.51
C SER A 214 -6.21 11.63 11.25
N ASP A 215 -5.18 10.95 10.75
CA ASP A 215 -3.91 10.69 11.46
C ASP A 215 -2.71 11.07 10.58
N PRO A 216 -1.67 11.74 11.12
CA PRO A 216 -0.43 12.06 10.39
C PRO A 216 0.28 10.82 9.78
N ARG A 217 -0.05 9.60 10.20
CA ARG A 217 0.43 8.37 9.55
C ARG A 217 -0.22 8.09 8.20
N ASN A 218 -1.49 8.48 8.02
CA ASN A 218 -2.19 8.27 6.76
C ASN A 218 -1.66 9.22 5.67
N THR A 219 -1.17 10.42 6.04
CA THR A 219 -0.58 11.35 5.07
C THR A 219 0.69 10.78 4.45
N GLN A 220 1.54 10.09 5.21
CA GLN A 220 2.74 9.41 4.69
C GLN A 220 2.38 8.28 3.72
N ILE A 221 1.34 7.49 4.02
CA ILE A 221 0.86 6.44 3.12
C ILE A 221 0.32 7.04 1.82
N THR A 222 -0.44 8.14 1.89
CA THR A 222 -0.89 8.87 0.69
C THR A 222 0.30 9.32 -0.16
N GLN A 223 1.35 9.85 0.47
CA GLN A 223 2.57 10.25 -0.23
C GLN A 223 3.26 9.05 -0.90
N MET A 224 3.29 7.88 -0.26
CA MET A 224 3.83 6.67 -0.88
C MET A 224 3.04 6.24 -2.13
N PHE A 225 1.70 6.28 -2.07
CA PHE A 225 0.90 6.00 -3.26
C PHE A 225 1.11 7.04 -4.36
N HIS A 226 1.25 8.32 -4.00
CA HIS A 226 1.58 9.38 -4.95
C HIS A 226 2.95 9.17 -5.62
N ILE A 227 3.99 8.78 -4.85
CA ILE A 227 5.28 8.39 -5.42
C ILE A 227 5.12 7.22 -6.39
N LEU A 228 4.32 6.21 -6.01
CA LEU A 228 4.08 5.05 -6.86
C LEU A 228 3.32 5.41 -8.15
N SER A 229 2.37 6.36 -8.11
CA SER A 229 1.64 6.79 -9.31
C SER A 229 2.58 7.46 -10.31
N LYS A 230 3.53 8.28 -9.83
CA LYS A 230 4.56 8.89 -10.69
C LYS A 230 5.55 7.89 -11.26
N ILE A 231 6.00 6.91 -10.46
CA ILE A 231 6.90 5.85 -10.94
C ILE A 231 6.21 4.97 -12.00
N THR A 232 4.95 4.62 -11.78
CA THR A 232 4.21 3.72 -12.70
C THR A 232 3.66 4.43 -13.93
N GLY A 233 3.44 5.74 -13.84
CA GLY A 233 2.77 6.53 -14.87
C GLY A 233 1.30 6.14 -15.03
N GLU A 234 0.65 5.69 -13.95
CA GLU A 234 -0.77 5.35 -13.94
C GLU A 234 -1.61 6.63 -14.14
N PRO A 235 -2.60 6.66 -15.05
CA PRO A 235 -3.49 7.81 -15.18
C PRO A 235 -4.51 7.84 -14.03
N PRO A 236 -4.98 9.03 -13.63
CA PRO A 236 -5.93 9.17 -12.52
C PRO A 236 -7.32 8.59 -12.82
N ALA A 237 -7.72 8.59 -14.09
CA ALA A 237 -8.98 8.00 -14.54
C ALA A 237 -8.81 7.39 -15.93
N LEU A 238 -9.62 6.37 -16.20
CA LEU A 238 -9.73 5.77 -17.52
C LEU A 238 -10.88 6.44 -18.29
N PRO A 239 -10.75 6.62 -19.61
CA PRO A 239 -11.83 7.15 -20.43
C PRO A 239 -13.07 6.23 -20.36
N PRO A 240 -14.30 6.79 -20.37
CA PRO A 240 -15.54 5.99 -20.32
C PRO A 240 -15.64 4.96 -21.45
N ILE A 241 -16.11 3.76 -21.11
CA ILE A 241 -16.23 2.58 -21.98
C ILE A 241 -17.35 2.76 -23.03
N GLU A 242 -18.08 3.87 -23.04
CA GLU A 242 -19.22 4.09 -23.95
C GLU A 242 -18.83 4.15 -25.45
N HIS A 243 -17.54 4.34 -25.77
CA HIS A 243 -17.02 4.31 -27.13
C HIS A 243 -16.23 3.01 -27.46
N ALA A 244 -16.40 1.95 -26.65
CA ALA A 244 -15.48 0.81 -26.56
C ALA A 244 -15.57 -0.29 -27.63
N GLY A 245 -16.32 -0.10 -28.73
CA GLY A 245 -16.32 -1.09 -29.82
C GLY A 245 -14.93 -1.30 -30.47
N ALA A 246 -14.08 -0.27 -30.45
CA ALA A 246 -12.76 -0.29 -31.12
C ALA A 246 -11.56 -0.19 -30.16
N HIS A 247 -11.76 0.18 -28.88
CA HIS A 247 -10.65 0.51 -27.96
C HIS A 247 -10.33 -0.56 -26.90
N ILE A 248 -11.16 -1.59 -26.69
CA ILE A 248 -10.86 -2.66 -25.72
C ILE A 248 -9.54 -3.37 -26.05
N LEU A 249 -9.22 -3.51 -27.34
CA LEU A 249 -7.97 -4.11 -27.82
C LEU A 249 -6.73 -3.22 -27.65
N ASN A 250 -6.90 -1.91 -27.42
CA ASN A 250 -5.82 -0.93 -27.30
C ASN A 250 -5.69 -0.32 -25.91
N THR A 251 -6.52 -0.74 -24.93
CA THR A 251 -6.41 -0.26 -23.56
C THR A 251 -5.13 -0.82 -22.93
N PRO A 252 -4.21 0.03 -22.45
CA PRO A 252 -2.96 -0.45 -21.86
C PRO A 252 -3.26 -1.31 -20.63
N LEU A 253 -2.86 -2.58 -20.68
CA LEU A 253 -2.89 -3.45 -19.52
C LEU A 253 -1.80 -2.97 -18.54
N PHE A 254 -2.21 -2.36 -17.43
CA PHE A 254 -1.30 -1.99 -16.35
C PHE A 254 -0.77 -3.21 -15.60
N GLU A 255 -1.45 -4.35 -15.73
CA GLU A 255 -1.10 -5.55 -15.02
C GLU A 255 0.33 -5.99 -15.36
N ARG A 256 1.19 -5.99 -14.33
CA ARG A 256 2.53 -6.57 -14.36
C ARG A 256 3.44 -5.98 -15.45
N LYS A 257 3.17 -4.76 -15.91
CA LYS A 257 3.96 -4.01 -16.92
C LYS A 257 5.46 -4.06 -16.65
N PHE A 258 5.88 -3.90 -15.39
CA PHE A 258 7.29 -3.86 -14.99
C PHE A 258 7.83 -5.18 -14.43
N ALA A 259 7.01 -6.23 -14.32
CA ALA A 259 7.37 -7.44 -13.57
C ALA A 259 8.54 -8.21 -14.21
N ARG A 260 8.59 -8.31 -15.54
CA ARG A 260 9.68 -8.99 -16.25
C ARG A 260 10.99 -8.25 -16.10
N THR A 261 10.95 -6.93 -16.28
CA THR A 261 12.13 -6.06 -16.19
C THR A 261 12.68 -6.00 -14.77
N TYR A 262 11.81 -5.91 -13.76
CA TYR A 262 12.23 -5.82 -12.36
C TYR A 262 12.82 -7.13 -11.82
N LEU A 263 12.31 -8.28 -12.26
CA LEU A 263 12.77 -9.61 -11.83
C LEU A 263 13.85 -10.21 -12.74
N GLY A 264 14.17 -9.52 -13.84
CA GLY A 264 15.17 -9.96 -14.81
C GLY A 264 16.59 -9.66 -14.36
N ASP A 265 17.51 -9.67 -15.33
CA ASP A 265 18.90 -9.34 -15.10
C ASP A 265 19.06 -7.85 -14.70
N PRO A 266 19.64 -7.55 -13.52
CA PRO A 266 19.81 -6.17 -13.06
C PRO A 266 20.71 -5.32 -13.96
N ASP A 267 21.61 -5.93 -14.73
CA ASP A 267 22.53 -5.21 -15.61
C ASP A 267 21.97 -5.03 -17.04
N SER A 268 20.75 -5.51 -17.29
CA SER A 268 20.07 -5.32 -18.58
C SER A 268 19.72 -3.86 -18.86
N ARG A 269 19.68 -3.49 -20.15
CA ARG A 269 19.27 -2.14 -20.61
C ARG A 269 17.87 -1.77 -20.11
N ASP A 270 16.96 -2.74 -20.07
CA ASP A 270 15.60 -2.52 -19.59
C ASP A 270 15.58 -2.26 -18.08
N ALA A 271 16.42 -2.94 -17.30
CA ALA A 271 16.55 -2.68 -15.86
C ALA A 271 17.15 -1.30 -15.59
N VAL A 272 18.13 -0.84 -16.38
CA VAL A 272 18.65 0.53 -16.33
C VAL A 272 17.53 1.54 -16.61
N ALA A 273 16.76 1.35 -17.69
CA ALA A 273 15.65 2.23 -18.03
C ALA A 273 14.55 2.26 -16.95
N LEU A 274 14.30 1.13 -16.29
CA LEU A 274 13.39 1.05 -15.15
C LEU A 274 13.91 1.86 -13.96
N ARG A 275 15.21 1.78 -13.62
CA ARG A 275 15.80 2.59 -12.55
C ARG A 275 15.77 4.08 -12.85
N GLN A 276 16.02 4.48 -14.09
CA GLN A 276 15.84 5.89 -14.52
C GLN A 276 14.38 6.34 -14.32
N THR A 277 13.41 5.48 -14.65
CA THR A 277 11.99 5.77 -14.47
C THR A 277 11.62 5.88 -13.00
N ILE A 278 12.16 5.01 -12.13
CA ILE A 278 11.96 5.08 -10.68
C ILE A 278 12.52 6.39 -10.12
N ALA A 279 13.78 6.73 -10.46
CA ALA A 279 14.42 7.95 -9.99
C ALA A 279 13.67 9.22 -10.46
N ARG A 280 13.23 9.24 -11.73
CA ARG A 280 12.44 10.34 -12.30
C ARG A 280 11.10 10.49 -11.60
N GLY A 281 10.32 9.41 -11.47
CA GLY A 281 9.00 9.45 -10.83
C GLY A 281 9.08 9.83 -9.34
N ALA A 282 10.07 9.31 -8.62
CA ALA A 282 10.33 9.72 -7.24
C ALA A 282 10.67 11.21 -7.11
N ARG A 283 11.53 11.72 -8.01
CA ARG A 283 11.87 13.14 -8.05
C ARG A 283 10.65 14.02 -8.34
N GLU A 284 9.85 13.67 -9.34
CA GLU A 284 8.63 14.42 -9.71
C GLU A 284 7.61 14.45 -8.56
N ALA A 285 7.43 13.34 -7.85
CA ALA A 285 6.59 13.31 -6.65
C ALA A 285 7.10 14.26 -5.56
N LEU A 286 8.41 14.34 -5.33
CA LEU A 286 9.01 15.28 -4.38
C LEU A 286 8.91 16.75 -4.86
N GLU A 287 8.88 16.99 -6.18
CA GLU A 287 8.67 18.30 -6.79
C GLU A 287 7.24 18.80 -6.51
N GLU A 288 6.23 17.97 -6.79
CA GLU A 288 4.82 18.26 -6.52
C GLU A 288 4.52 18.39 -5.01
N GLN A 289 5.12 17.51 -4.18
CA GLN A 289 5.00 17.62 -2.73
C GLN A 289 5.53 18.98 -2.23
N TYR A 290 6.64 19.47 -2.81
CA TYR A 290 7.20 20.77 -2.42
C TYR A 290 6.37 21.94 -2.94
N TRP A 291 5.74 21.80 -4.10
CA TRP A 291 4.79 22.79 -4.60
C TRP A 291 3.65 23.03 -3.61
N ASP A 292 3.07 21.96 -3.04
CA ASP A 292 2.05 22.12 -2.01
C ASP A 292 2.58 22.82 -0.75
N VAL A 293 3.83 22.54 -0.35
CA VAL A 293 4.46 23.21 0.80
C VAL A 293 4.65 24.70 0.51
N LEU A 294 5.07 25.03 -0.71
CA LEU A 294 5.21 26.40 -1.17
C LEU A 294 3.87 27.13 -1.12
N GLU A 295 2.82 26.55 -1.69
CA GLU A 295 1.48 27.14 -1.69
C GLU A 295 0.96 27.31 -0.26
N ARG A 296 1.07 26.30 0.60
CA ARG A 296 0.64 26.41 2.01
C ARG A 296 1.39 27.52 2.76
N THR A 297 2.69 27.68 2.50
CA THR A 297 3.51 28.73 3.11
C THR A 297 3.04 30.12 2.69
N VAL A 298 2.80 30.32 1.40
CA VAL A 298 2.26 31.58 0.86
C VAL A 298 0.88 31.90 1.46
N HIS A 299 -0.02 30.92 1.52
CA HIS A 299 -1.36 31.09 2.09
C HIS A 299 -1.33 31.32 3.61
N SER A 300 -0.33 30.80 4.33
CA SER A 300 -0.19 31.00 5.78
C SER A 300 0.17 32.43 6.18
N ARG A 301 0.85 33.18 5.30
CA ARG A 301 1.29 34.56 5.56
C ARG A 301 1.01 35.48 4.36
N PRO A 302 -0.27 35.77 4.04
CA PRO A 302 -0.62 36.53 2.83
C PRO A 302 -0.07 37.96 2.81
N SER A 303 0.01 38.62 3.97
CA SER A 303 0.49 39.99 4.11
C SER A 303 1.98 40.14 3.76
N GLU A 304 2.80 39.17 4.16
CA GLU A 304 4.23 39.12 3.86
C GLU A 304 4.49 38.66 2.43
N ALA A 305 3.69 37.71 1.94
CA ALA A 305 3.82 37.14 0.61
C ALA A 305 3.64 38.16 -0.53
N ARG A 306 2.79 39.18 -0.32
CA ARG A 306 2.52 40.24 -1.31
C ARG A 306 2.29 39.68 -2.71
N LEU A 307 1.46 38.64 -2.80
CA LEU A 307 1.24 37.88 -4.04
C LEU A 307 0.70 38.79 -5.15
N GLY A 308 -0.16 39.76 -4.83
CA GLY A 308 -0.77 40.63 -5.82
C GLY A 308 -1.80 39.90 -6.68
N GLY A 309 -2.03 40.38 -7.91
CA GLY A 309 -3.04 39.84 -8.84
C GLY A 309 -2.51 38.93 -9.94
N ASP A 310 -1.20 38.68 -10.02
CA ASP A 310 -0.60 37.80 -11.04
C ASP A 310 -0.60 36.33 -10.57
N PRO A 311 -1.32 35.41 -11.24
CA PRO A 311 -1.37 34.01 -10.86
C PRO A 311 -0.16 33.18 -11.35
N SER A 312 0.85 33.80 -11.97
CA SER A 312 2.00 33.07 -12.53
C SER A 312 2.78 32.24 -11.49
N VAL A 313 3.30 31.09 -11.91
CA VAL A 313 4.15 30.21 -11.08
C VAL A 313 5.35 30.99 -10.56
N ALA A 314 5.99 31.77 -11.42
CA ALA A 314 7.15 32.58 -11.06
C ALA A 314 6.81 33.66 -10.03
N ASN A 315 5.58 34.19 -10.02
CA ASN A 315 5.12 35.12 -8.99
C ASN A 315 4.79 34.42 -7.66
N LYS A 316 4.22 33.21 -7.69
CA LYS A 316 4.05 32.37 -6.49
C LYS A 316 5.39 32.06 -5.82
N VAL A 317 6.42 31.71 -6.60
CA VAL A 317 7.78 31.48 -6.09
C VAL A 317 8.38 32.76 -5.52
N ARG A 318 8.23 33.91 -6.20
CA ARG A 318 8.65 35.22 -5.66
C ARG A 318 8.01 35.51 -4.30
N ALA A 319 6.70 35.29 -4.19
CA ALA A 319 5.96 35.48 -2.94
C ALA A 319 6.45 34.55 -1.83
N PHE A 320 6.73 33.28 -2.15
CA PHE A 320 7.33 32.33 -1.22
C PHE A 320 8.71 32.77 -0.71
N LEU A 321 9.57 33.27 -1.60
CA LEU A 321 10.88 33.78 -1.23
C LEU A 321 10.80 34.95 -0.26
N LEU A 322 9.83 35.86 -0.46
CA LEU A 322 9.58 36.97 0.47
C LEU A 322 9.20 36.45 1.86
N VAL A 323 8.29 35.49 1.95
CA VAL A 323 7.86 34.93 3.25
C VAL A 323 9.00 34.21 3.97
N ARG A 324 9.93 33.60 3.23
CA ARG A 324 10.94 32.71 3.80
C ARG A 324 12.28 33.38 4.10
N TYR A 325 12.67 34.36 3.30
CA TYR A 325 14.03 34.91 3.31
C TYR A 325 14.10 36.42 3.45
N TYR A 326 12.95 37.12 3.45
CA TYR A 326 12.89 38.57 3.59
C TYR A 326 12.30 38.95 4.95
N HIS A 327 13.14 39.47 5.84
CA HIS A 327 12.75 39.82 7.20
C HIS A 327 13.23 41.23 7.54
N GLY A 328 12.40 42.02 8.23
CA GLY A 328 12.81 43.33 8.71
C GLY A 328 13.17 44.37 7.63
N GLY A 329 12.83 44.11 6.35
CA GLY A 329 13.17 44.99 5.23
C GLY A 329 14.41 44.58 4.44
N GLU A 330 15.11 43.52 4.88
CA GLU A 330 16.35 43.04 4.27
C GLU A 330 16.23 41.56 3.88
N TRP A 331 17.00 41.17 2.87
CA TRP A 331 17.16 39.77 2.48
C TRP A 331 18.22 39.12 3.36
N GLU A 332 18.10 37.81 3.61
CA GLU A 332 19.13 37.05 4.32
C GLU A 332 20.53 37.25 3.67
N ASP A 333 21.54 37.56 4.49
CA ASP A 333 22.89 38.00 4.09
C ASP A 333 23.59 37.13 3.03
N LYS A 334 23.23 35.85 2.96
CA LYS A 334 23.85 34.88 2.05
C LYS A 334 23.23 34.88 0.65
N ILE A 335 22.14 35.61 0.43
CA ILE A 335 21.42 35.63 -0.86
C ILE A 335 21.92 36.80 -1.71
N GLU A 336 22.41 36.49 -2.90
CA GLU A 336 22.93 37.46 -3.84
C GLU A 336 21.77 38.12 -4.62
N LEU A 337 21.73 39.46 -4.59
CA LEU A 337 20.76 40.24 -5.35
C LEU A 337 21.31 40.64 -6.72
N VAL A 338 20.63 40.21 -7.77
CA VAL A 338 20.91 40.55 -9.18
C VAL A 338 19.80 41.48 -9.66
N ALA A 339 20.15 42.70 -10.07
CA ALA A 339 19.19 43.76 -10.39
C ALA A 339 18.14 44.00 -9.28
N GLY A 340 18.54 43.87 -8.00
CA GLY A 340 17.67 44.05 -6.84
C GLY A 340 16.72 42.89 -6.55
N GLN A 341 16.87 41.74 -7.23
CA GLN A 341 16.04 40.54 -7.05
C GLN A 341 16.89 39.31 -6.70
N PRO A 342 16.39 38.37 -5.88
CA PRO A 342 17.08 37.12 -5.55
C PRO A 342 16.93 36.09 -6.69
N VAL A 343 17.53 36.38 -7.84
CA VAL A 343 17.34 35.62 -9.09
C VAL A 343 17.76 34.16 -8.92
N TRP A 344 18.89 33.88 -8.28
CA TRP A 344 19.38 32.50 -8.05
C TRP A 344 18.42 31.65 -7.23
N ALA A 345 17.88 32.21 -6.15
CA ALA A 345 16.87 31.55 -5.33
C ALA A 345 15.59 31.28 -6.14
N ARG A 346 15.16 32.25 -6.96
CA ARG A 346 13.97 32.10 -7.82
C ARG A 346 14.15 30.97 -8.83
N LEU A 347 15.29 30.92 -9.53
CA LEU A 347 15.62 29.85 -10.46
C LEU A 347 15.68 28.49 -9.77
N PHE A 348 16.34 28.41 -8.61
CA PHE A 348 16.43 27.17 -7.85
C PHE A 348 15.05 26.65 -7.45
N TYR A 349 14.18 27.51 -6.89
CA TYR A 349 12.86 27.05 -6.43
C TYR A 349 11.91 26.68 -7.57
N LEU A 350 12.01 27.33 -8.72
CA LEU A 350 11.29 26.92 -9.93
C LEU A 350 11.76 25.52 -10.38
N VAL A 351 13.07 25.26 -10.37
CA VAL A 351 13.60 23.92 -10.68
C VAL A 351 13.19 22.89 -9.62
N ARG A 352 13.23 23.25 -8.33
CA ARG A 352 12.89 22.38 -7.19
C ARG A 352 11.42 21.96 -7.17
N THR A 353 10.55 22.75 -7.81
CA THR A 353 9.11 22.49 -7.91
C THR A 353 8.70 21.89 -9.26
N GLY A 354 9.67 21.51 -10.10
CA GLY A 354 9.42 20.87 -11.40
C GLY A 354 9.18 21.84 -12.56
N HIS A 355 9.10 23.14 -12.29
CA HIS A 355 8.86 24.22 -13.26
C HIS A 355 10.15 24.72 -13.93
N ALA A 356 10.92 23.80 -14.51
CA ALA A 356 12.21 24.11 -15.12
C ALA A 356 12.10 24.99 -16.38
N VAL A 357 10.99 24.90 -17.12
CA VAL A 357 10.73 25.72 -18.31
C VAL A 357 10.45 27.16 -17.92
N GLU A 358 9.65 27.37 -16.88
CA GLU A 358 9.39 28.70 -16.30
C GLU A 358 10.67 29.29 -15.69
N ALA A 359 11.53 28.46 -15.08
CA ALA A 359 12.85 28.88 -14.64
C ALA A 359 13.70 29.40 -15.80
N LEU A 360 13.67 28.73 -16.96
CA LEU A 360 14.40 29.18 -18.14
C LEU A 360 13.87 30.52 -18.66
N GLY A 361 12.54 30.72 -18.66
CA GLY A 361 11.92 31.99 -19.01
C GLY A 361 12.43 33.15 -18.14
N GLU A 362 12.50 32.93 -16.83
CA GLU A 362 13.06 33.88 -15.86
C GLU A 362 14.56 34.14 -16.08
N ALA A 363 15.34 33.09 -16.35
CA ALA A 363 16.78 33.24 -16.64
C ALA A 363 17.03 34.09 -17.90
N VAL A 364 16.18 33.92 -18.93
CA VAL A 364 16.24 34.73 -20.16
C VAL A 364 15.83 36.18 -19.90
N GLN A 365 14.82 36.42 -19.07
CA GLN A 365 14.39 37.78 -18.70
C GLN A 365 15.52 38.58 -18.04
N TYR A 366 16.32 37.94 -17.18
CA TYR A 366 17.47 38.56 -16.49
C TYR A 366 18.82 38.25 -17.16
N GLN A 367 18.83 37.81 -18.43
CA GLN A 367 20.03 37.27 -19.09
C GLN A 367 21.23 38.22 -19.01
N GLN A 368 21.05 39.51 -19.32
CA GLN A 368 22.16 40.47 -19.29
C GLN A 368 22.75 40.62 -17.88
N ALA A 369 21.91 40.64 -16.85
CA ALA A 369 22.36 40.80 -15.46
C ALA A 369 23.07 39.54 -14.94
N ILE A 370 22.61 38.35 -15.35
CA ILE A 370 23.24 37.08 -15.02
C ILE A 370 24.58 36.93 -15.75
N GLU A 371 24.62 37.12 -17.06
CA GLU A 371 25.82 36.95 -17.89
C GLU A 371 26.94 37.93 -17.52
N ASN A 372 26.61 39.12 -17.01
CA ASN A 372 27.59 40.06 -16.49
C ASN A 372 28.32 39.54 -15.23
N ARG A 373 27.69 38.64 -14.46
CA ARG A 373 28.27 38.07 -13.23
C ARG A 373 28.83 36.68 -13.45
N GLU A 374 28.09 35.84 -14.17
CA GLU A 374 28.41 34.43 -14.44
C GLU A 374 28.26 34.17 -15.95
N PRO A 375 29.34 34.35 -16.72
CA PRO A 375 29.27 34.22 -18.17
C PRO A 375 28.94 32.80 -18.59
N SER A 376 28.20 32.68 -19.70
CA SER A 376 27.69 31.45 -20.30
C SER A 376 26.64 30.69 -19.48
N PHE A 377 26.29 31.11 -18.25
CA PHE A 377 25.36 30.36 -17.40
C PHE A 377 24.01 30.10 -18.10
N VAL A 378 23.42 31.13 -18.73
CA VAL A 378 22.08 31.01 -19.34
C VAL A 378 22.10 30.03 -20.52
N THR A 379 23.21 29.97 -21.25
CA THR A 379 23.39 29.02 -22.37
C THR A 379 23.46 27.57 -21.89
N HIS A 380 24.22 27.32 -20.82
CA HIS A 380 24.28 26.00 -20.19
C HIS A 380 22.93 25.63 -19.59
N PHE A 381 22.24 26.57 -18.94
CA PHE A 381 20.94 26.34 -18.32
C PHE A 381 19.89 25.98 -19.35
N ARG A 382 19.84 26.68 -20.50
CA ARG A 382 18.98 26.34 -21.63
C ARG A 382 19.20 24.91 -22.12
N THR A 383 20.46 24.58 -22.41
CA THR A 383 20.84 23.23 -22.90
C THR A 383 20.43 22.15 -21.89
N TRP A 384 20.57 22.42 -20.59
CA TRP A 384 20.18 21.50 -19.53
C TRP A 384 18.67 21.28 -19.47
N VAL A 385 17.87 22.35 -19.53
CA VAL A 385 16.40 22.28 -19.47
C VAL A 385 15.80 21.60 -20.70
N GLU A 386 16.35 21.87 -21.90
CA GLU A 386 15.85 21.30 -23.16
C GLU A 386 16.22 19.80 -23.33
N SER A 387 17.20 19.31 -22.57
CA SER A 387 17.60 17.91 -22.61
C SER A 387 16.58 17.00 -21.91
N VAL A 388 16.20 15.88 -22.55
CA VAL A 388 15.20 14.92 -22.05
C VAL A 388 15.57 14.37 -20.67
N ASP A 389 16.86 14.10 -20.45
CA ASP A 389 17.37 13.51 -19.21
C ASP A 389 17.98 14.54 -18.24
N ARG A 390 17.78 15.84 -18.47
CA ARG A 390 18.44 16.93 -17.73
C ARG A 390 19.97 16.70 -17.62
N ARG A 391 20.59 16.44 -18.77
CA ARG A 391 22.03 16.12 -18.90
C ARG A 391 22.71 17.06 -19.88
N LEU A 392 23.83 17.62 -19.43
CA LEU A 392 24.69 18.45 -20.25
C LEU A 392 25.72 17.63 -21.04
N PRO A 393 26.07 18.07 -22.26
CA PRO A 393 27.21 17.53 -23.00
C PRO A 393 28.50 17.61 -22.17
N LYS A 394 29.42 16.65 -22.38
CA LYS A 394 30.66 16.54 -21.60
C LYS A 394 31.48 17.84 -21.58
N ALA A 395 31.67 18.50 -22.72
CA ALA A 395 32.42 19.75 -22.80
C ALA A 395 31.83 20.87 -21.92
N GLN A 396 30.49 20.97 -21.89
CA GLN A 396 29.78 21.95 -21.05
C GLN A 396 29.86 21.56 -19.56
N ARG A 397 29.83 20.27 -19.21
CA ARG A 397 30.04 19.80 -17.83
C ARG A 397 31.46 20.11 -17.34
N ASP A 398 32.47 19.83 -18.15
CA ASP A 398 33.87 20.10 -17.81
C ASP A 398 34.11 21.60 -17.59
N HIS A 399 33.46 22.46 -18.39
CA HIS A 399 33.49 23.90 -18.20
C HIS A 399 32.83 24.33 -16.87
N LEU A 400 31.62 23.84 -16.57
CA LEU A 400 30.96 24.14 -15.29
C LEU A 400 31.77 23.65 -14.09
N GLN A 401 32.39 22.48 -14.20
CA GLN A 401 33.27 21.92 -13.16
C GLN A 401 34.49 22.81 -12.92
N ALA A 402 35.09 23.35 -13.99
CA ALA A 402 36.23 24.26 -13.89
C ALA A 402 35.83 25.57 -13.18
N VAL A 403 34.70 26.18 -13.57
CA VAL A 403 34.18 27.40 -12.94
C VAL A 403 33.87 27.16 -11.45
N TYR A 404 33.21 26.03 -11.14
CA TYR A 404 32.88 25.64 -9.77
C TYR A 404 34.14 25.49 -8.90
N ASN A 405 35.15 24.78 -9.40
CA ASN A 405 36.41 24.55 -8.66
C ASN A 405 37.19 25.85 -8.45
N ALA A 406 37.19 26.75 -9.43
CA ALA A 406 37.94 28.00 -9.38
C ALA A 406 37.30 29.05 -8.45
N HIS A 407 35.96 29.17 -8.46
CA HIS A 407 35.28 30.31 -7.84
C HIS A 407 34.29 29.95 -6.73
N MET A 408 33.84 28.69 -6.62
CA MET A 408 32.72 28.33 -5.74
C MET A 408 33.09 27.36 -4.61
N LEU A 409 33.98 26.39 -4.86
CA LEU A 409 34.25 25.29 -3.91
C LEU A 409 34.72 25.76 -2.52
N HIS A 410 35.55 26.81 -2.45
CA HIS A 410 36.15 27.30 -1.20
C HIS A 410 35.61 28.65 -0.75
N SER A 411 34.65 29.21 -1.48
CA SER A 411 34.12 30.54 -1.17
C SER A 411 32.92 30.44 -0.23
N SER A 412 33.04 31.04 0.94
CA SER A 412 31.95 31.14 1.92
C SER A 412 30.93 32.23 1.59
N THR A 413 31.23 33.09 0.60
CA THR A 413 30.39 34.24 0.19
C THR A 413 29.53 33.94 -1.03
N VAL A 414 29.67 32.74 -1.62
CA VAL A 414 28.87 32.36 -2.80
C VAL A 414 27.43 32.06 -2.38
N ASP A 415 26.50 32.60 -3.16
CA ASP A 415 25.08 32.34 -3.02
C ASP A 415 24.80 30.81 -2.99
N PRO A 416 24.15 30.28 -1.94
CA PRO A 416 23.91 28.84 -1.83
C PRO A 416 22.99 28.27 -2.92
N PHE A 417 22.05 29.06 -3.44
CA PHE A 417 21.17 28.63 -4.54
C PHE A 417 21.92 28.59 -5.87
N LYS A 418 22.83 29.54 -6.11
CA LYS A 418 23.77 29.48 -7.23
C LYS A 418 24.62 28.21 -7.16
N LEU A 419 25.21 27.94 -5.99
CA LEU A 419 26.01 26.73 -5.75
C LEU A 419 25.20 25.46 -6.04
N ALA A 420 23.96 25.40 -5.58
CA ALA A 420 23.07 24.26 -5.82
C ALA A 420 22.74 24.07 -7.30
N LEU A 421 22.45 25.15 -8.04
CA LEU A 421 22.17 25.07 -9.48
C LEU A 421 23.37 24.51 -10.26
N TYR A 422 24.59 24.98 -9.97
CA TYR A 422 25.80 24.45 -10.61
C TYR A 422 26.02 22.96 -10.28
N LYS A 423 25.84 22.57 -9.01
CA LYS A 423 25.91 21.16 -8.61
C LYS A 423 24.89 20.29 -9.35
N LEU A 424 23.65 20.75 -9.47
CA LEU A 424 22.57 20.02 -10.16
C LEU A 424 22.85 19.89 -11.66
N MET A 425 23.18 20.99 -12.35
CA MET A 425 23.40 21.01 -13.79
C MET A 425 24.62 20.20 -14.22
N GLY A 426 25.73 20.36 -13.48
CA GLY A 426 26.98 19.68 -13.79
C GLY A 426 27.13 18.29 -13.17
N LYS A 427 26.21 17.88 -12.28
CA LYS A 427 26.34 16.71 -11.39
C LYS A 427 27.67 16.71 -10.62
N ILE A 428 28.08 17.89 -10.16
CA ILE A 428 29.39 18.15 -9.54
C ILE A 428 29.42 17.61 -8.11
N GLU A 429 30.53 16.97 -7.72
CA GLU A 429 30.74 16.37 -6.39
C GLU A 429 29.59 15.44 -5.95
N PRO A 430 29.35 14.30 -6.65
CA PRO A 430 28.28 13.37 -6.28
C PRO A 430 28.46 12.77 -4.87
N GLY A 431 29.66 12.83 -4.26
CA GLY A 431 29.87 12.43 -2.86
C GLY A 431 29.50 13.50 -1.82
N ARG A 432 29.39 14.78 -2.19
CA ARG A 432 29.11 15.90 -1.26
C ARG A 432 27.99 16.78 -1.80
N ARG A 433 26.76 16.27 -1.68
CA ARG A 433 25.55 16.89 -2.26
C ARG A 433 24.83 17.88 -1.34
N SER A 434 25.23 18.00 -0.07
CA SER A 434 24.63 18.95 0.89
C SER A 434 25.02 20.39 0.54
N VAL A 435 24.04 21.29 0.57
CA VAL A 435 24.21 22.72 0.33
C VAL A 435 23.44 23.50 1.41
N PRO A 436 24.08 24.45 2.12
CA PRO A 436 23.40 25.27 3.12
C PRO A 436 22.16 25.98 2.56
N LEU A 437 21.12 26.18 3.38
CA LEU A 437 19.81 26.75 3.00
C LEU A 437 18.96 25.96 1.99
N VAL A 438 19.60 25.11 1.17
CA VAL A 438 18.95 24.30 0.14
C VAL A 438 18.55 22.92 0.66
N THR A 439 19.47 22.18 1.29
CA THR A 439 19.21 20.83 1.82
C THR A 439 18.86 20.88 3.31
N GLY A 440 17.90 21.74 3.68
CA GLY A 440 17.50 21.95 5.07
C GLY A 440 16.53 20.89 5.61
N THR A 441 15.78 20.23 4.73
CA THR A 441 14.84 19.15 5.08
C THR A 441 15.32 17.81 4.52
N THR A 442 14.82 16.71 5.12
CA THR A 442 15.09 15.35 4.63
C THR A 442 14.59 15.19 3.19
N GLU A 443 13.43 15.75 2.88
CA GLU A 443 12.79 15.71 1.57
C GLU A 443 13.60 16.50 0.52
N ASP A 444 14.11 17.68 0.87
CA ASP A 444 14.99 18.47 -0.01
C ASP A 444 16.32 17.76 -0.27
N TRP A 445 16.90 17.16 0.78
CA TRP A 445 18.10 16.37 0.63
C TRP A 445 17.87 15.19 -0.31
N LEU A 446 16.79 14.41 -0.12
CA LEU A 446 16.42 13.29 -0.98
C LEU A 446 16.18 13.73 -2.43
N TRP A 447 15.51 14.87 -2.64
CA TRP A 447 15.30 15.40 -3.98
C TRP A 447 16.63 15.72 -4.67
N VAL A 448 17.58 16.36 -3.98
CA VAL A 448 18.94 16.61 -4.52
C VAL A 448 19.66 15.29 -4.82
N GLN A 449 19.53 14.28 -3.94
CA GLN A 449 20.12 12.96 -4.18
C GLN A 449 19.61 12.36 -5.48
N LEU A 450 18.29 12.36 -5.69
CA LEU A 450 17.63 11.79 -6.86
C LEU A 450 17.89 12.60 -8.13
N ALA A 451 17.86 13.94 -8.05
CA ALA A 451 18.13 14.83 -9.18
C ALA A 451 19.56 14.71 -9.70
N MET A 452 20.52 14.30 -8.86
CA MET A 452 21.91 14.06 -9.23
C MET A 452 22.23 12.60 -9.58
N VAL A 453 21.24 11.69 -9.58
CA VAL A 453 21.47 10.30 -10.01
C VAL A 453 21.86 10.27 -11.49
N ASP A 454 22.87 9.47 -11.81
CA ASP A 454 23.28 9.15 -13.16
C ASP A 454 23.47 7.63 -13.26
N GLU A 455 22.73 6.96 -14.13
CA GLU A 455 22.88 5.51 -14.29
C GLU A 455 24.15 5.13 -15.05
N GLU A 456 24.72 6.05 -15.84
CA GLU A 456 25.96 5.77 -16.60
C GLU A 456 27.21 6.04 -15.75
N GLU A 457 27.13 6.97 -14.79
CA GLU A 457 28.25 7.45 -13.99
C GLU A 457 27.96 7.27 -12.49
N SER A 458 28.91 6.77 -11.70
CA SER A 458 28.80 6.67 -10.22
C SER A 458 27.81 5.62 -9.67
N GLY A 459 27.43 4.61 -10.46
CA GLY A 459 26.64 3.46 -9.97
C GLY A 459 25.13 3.70 -9.79
N GLY A 460 24.63 4.84 -10.29
CA GLY A 460 23.18 5.08 -10.43
C GLY A 460 22.36 5.02 -9.16
N LEU A 461 21.10 4.65 -9.34
CA LEU A 461 20.14 4.50 -8.26
C LEU A 461 20.52 3.38 -7.30
N ARG A 462 21.25 2.36 -7.77
CA ARG A 462 21.71 1.23 -6.93
C ARG A 462 22.72 1.69 -5.89
N ALA A 463 23.75 2.45 -6.31
CA ALA A 463 24.73 3.01 -5.39
C ALA A 463 24.08 3.96 -4.37
N LEU A 464 23.11 4.79 -4.81
CA LEU A 464 22.33 5.61 -3.89
C LEU A 464 21.55 4.76 -2.88
N ALA A 465 20.90 3.68 -3.34
CA ALA A 465 20.17 2.77 -2.46
C ALA A 465 21.09 2.13 -1.40
N GLU A 466 22.28 1.69 -1.78
CA GLU A 466 23.27 1.11 -0.86
C GLU A 466 23.70 2.12 0.23
N VAL A 467 23.96 3.38 -0.15
CA VAL A 467 24.29 4.46 0.80
C VAL A 467 23.14 4.70 1.79
N LEU A 468 21.89 4.75 1.31
CA LEU A 468 20.73 4.98 2.16
C LEU A 468 20.47 3.79 3.10
N LEU A 469 20.63 2.56 2.62
CA LEU A 469 20.56 1.35 3.44
C LEU A 469 21.62 1.35 4.54
N GLY A 470 22.81 1.90 4.26
CA GLY A 470 23.87 2.11 5.26
C GLY A 470 23.49 3.06 6.41
N TYR A 471 22.66 4.08 6.15
CA TYR A 471 22.15 4.97 7.19
C TYR A 471 21.06 4.30 8.06
N GLY A 472 20.14 3.57 7.40
CA GLY A 472 19.06 2.82 8.05
C GLY A 472 17.92 3.66 8.63
N GLU A 473 16.87 2.98 9.11
CA GLU A 473 15.61 3.58 9.59
C GLU A 473 15.79 4.63 10.69
N ARG A 474 16.70 4.38 11.64
CA ARG A 474 16.92 5.25 12.81
C ARG A 474 17.40 6.66 12.43
N HIS A 475 18.09 6.79 11.30
CA HIS A 475 18.58 8.08 10.81
C HIS A 475 17.42 8.96 10.27
N PHE A 476 16.40 8.34 9.69
CA PHE A 476 15.27 9.04 9.08
C PHE A 476 14.07 9.22 10.02
N GLU A 477 13.83 8.26 10.92
CA GLU A 477 12.65 8.24 11.80
C GLU A 477 12.95 8.64 13.25
N GLY A 478 14.24 8.73 13.61
CA GLY A 478 14.69 8.96 14.97
C GLY A 478 14.37 7.80 15.92
N PRO A 479 14.73 7.90 17.21
CA PRO A 479 14.41 6.87 18.20
C PRO A 479 12.89 6.78 18.46
N PRO A 480 12.32 5.56 18.60
CA PRO A 480 10.90 5.40 18.87
C PRO A 480 10.53 6.04 20.21
N GLY A 481 9.58 6.98 20.21
CA GLY A 481 9.03 7.60 21.43
C GLY A 481 9.60 8.97 21.79
N GLN A 482 10.49 9.55 20.99
CA GLN A 482 10.97 10.93 21.16
C GLN A 482 10.10 11.96 20.41
N ALA A 483 9.98 13.17 20.97
CA ALA A 483 9.38 14.31 20.30
C ALA A 483 10.20 14.65 19.04
N GLY A 484 9.57 14.56 17.87
CA GLY A 484 10.22 14.74 16.56
C GLY A 484 10.43 13.44 15.76
N SER A 485 10.13 12.26 16.31
CA SER A 485 10.17 10.99 15.57
C SER A 485 9.09 10.98 14.47
N ARG A 486 9.54 10.94 13.21
CA ARG A 486 8.68 10.83 12.03
C ARG A 486 8.54 9.35 11.68
N ARG A 487 7.32 8.86 11.43
CA ARG A 487 7.08 7.45 11.09
C ARG A 487 6.64 7.31 9.64
N GLY A 488 7.17 6.32 8.92
CA GLY A 488 6.85 6.06 7.51
C GLY A 488 7.74 6.77 6.50
N VAL A 489 8.67 7.61 6.95
CA VAL A 489 9.63 8.30 6.08
C VAL A 489 10.59 7.28 5.48
N TRP A 490 11.08 6.32 6.27
CA TRP A 490 12.01 5.31 5.79
C TRP A 490 11.39 4.41 4.71
N ALA A 491 10.12 4.05 4.88
CA ALA A 491 9.37 3.31 3.86
C ALA A 491 9.28 4.07 2.53
N SER A 492 9.09 5.40 2.60
CA SER A 492 9.08 6.27 1.43
C SER A 492 10.46 6.35 0.78
N VAL A 493 11.55 6.41 1.57
CA VAL A 493 12.94 6.35 1.05
C VAL A 493 13.20 5.05 0.29
N LEU A 494 12.80 3.91 0.86
CA LEU A 494 12.97 2.61 0.20
C LEU A 494 12.19 2.52 -1.11
N LEU A 495 10.96 3.05 -1.14
CA LEU A 495 10.14 3.12 -2.34
C LEU A 495 10.80 3.97 -3.43
N MET A 496 11.31 5.16 -3.08
CA MET A 496 12.00 6.06 -4.02
C MET A 496 13.28 5.47 -4.61
N CYS A 497 13.93 4.54 -3.91
CA CYS A 497 15.10 3.81 -4.39
C CYS A 497 14.79 2.48 -5.08
N GLY A 498 13.50 2.15 -5.29
CA GLY A 498 13.09 0.91 -5.96
C GLY A 498 13.33 -0.36 -5.13
N GLN A 499 13.52 -0.24 -3.82
CA GLN A 499 13.72 -1.37 -2.89
C GLN A 499 12.37 -1.92 -2.43
N LEU A 500 11.66 -2.57 -3.36
CA LEU A 500 10.23 -2.92 -3.23
C LEU A 500 9.99 -4.28 -2.53
N ALA A 501 10.95 -5.20 -2.56
CA ALA A 501 10.70 -6.63 -2.34
C ALA A 501 11.00 -7.16 -0.92
N VAL A 502 11.97 -6.60 -0.18
CA VAL A 502 12.52 -7.27 1.02
C VAL A 502 12.17 -6.56 2.34
N HIS A 503 11.94 -5.25 2.34
CA HIS A 503 11.78 -4.46 3.57
C HIS A 503 10.36 -3.89 3.80
N LEU A 504 9.48 -3.92 2.80
CA LEU A 504 8.10 -3.42 2.92
C LEU A 504 7.10 -4.48 3.44
N VAL A 505 7.57 -5.71 3.71
CA VAL A 505 6.75 -6.83 4.23
C VAL A 505 6.53 -6.70 5.75
N THR A 506 6.04 -5.53 6.18
CA THR A 506 5.37 -5.45 7.48
C THR A 506 3.87 -5.65 7.25
N PRO A 507 3.12 -6.27 8.18
CA PRO A 507 1.66 -6.44 8.04
C PRO A 507 0.90 -5.11 7.89
N ARG A 508 1.57 -3.97 8.08
CA ARG A 508 1.03 -2.61 7.97
C ARG A 508 1.08 -2.04 6.55
N MET A 509 1.82 -2.66 5.62
CA MET A 509 1.96 -2.21 4.21
C MET A 509 1.41 -3.23 3.20
N LEU A 510 0.41 -4.00 3.63
CA LEU A 510 -0.26 -5.00 2.77
C LEU A 510 -0.84 -4.37 1.50
N HIS A 511 -1.44 -3.18 1.58
CA HIS A 511 -2.01 -2.48 0.42
C HIS A 511 -0.96 -2.02 -0.60
N LEU A 512 0.21 -1.58 -0.13
CA LEU A 512 1.34 -1.27 -0.99
C LEU A 512 1.86 -2.55 -1.66
N THR A 513 1.90 -3.66 -0.90
CA THR A 513 2.24 -4.97 -1.46
C THR A 513 1.21 -5.42 -2.50
N ILE A 514 -0.08 -5.14 -2.35
CA ILE A 514 -1.10 -5.45 -3.38
C ILE A 514 -0.85 -4.66 -4.67
N CYS A 515 -0.47 -3.39 -4.58
CA CYS A 515 -0.06 -2.60 -5.76
C CYS A 515 1.19 -3.18 -6.45
N LEU A 516 2.13 -3.70 -5.65
CA LEU A 516 3.45 -4.14 -6.10
C LEU A 516 3.52 -5.63 -6.45
N SER A 517 2.58 -6.47 -5.98
CA SER A 517 2.72 -7.92 -5.95
C SER A 517 1.87 -8.66 -6.97
N ARG A 518 2.46 -9.78 -7.39
CA ARG A 518 1.99 -10.87 -8.25
C ARG A 518 0.80 -11.68 -7.70
N ARG A 519 0.30 -11.38 -6.49
CA ARG A 519 -0.43 -12.36 -5.65
C ARG A 519 -1.95 -12.46 -5.82
N CYS A 520 -2.57 -11.69 -6.70
CA CYS A 520 -4.01 -11.84 -6.93
C CYS A 520 -4.39 -13.01 -7.86
N ASP A 521 -3.42 -13.68 -8.48
CA ASP A 521 -3.68 -14.79 -9.43
C ASP A 521 -3.91 -16.16 -8.77
N GLN A 522 -3.75 -16.33 -7.46
CA GLN A 522 -4.10 -17.61 -6.79
C GLN A 522 -5.61 -17.80 -6.59
N LEU A 523 -6.44 -16.93 -7.17
CA LEU A 523 -7.90 -17.05 -7.23
C LEU A 523 -8.41 -17.16 -8.68
N LYS A 524 -7.63 -17.81 -9.57
CA LYS A 524 -8.20 -18.38 -10.80
C LYS A 524 -8.62 -19.82 -10.50
N PRO A 525 -9.90 -20.19 -10.70
CA PRO A 525 -10.25 -21.60 -10.82
C PRO A 525 -9.54 -22.12 -12.08
N GLU A 526 -8.69 -23.12 -11.92
CA GLU A 526 -8.18 -23.89 -13.04
C GLU A 526 -9.38 -24.51 -13.76
N ALA A 527 -9.48 -24.25 -15.07
CA ALA A 527 -10.50 -24.77 -15.95
C ALA A 527 -10.10 -26.13 -16.52
#